data_AF-A0A7L3KZC9-F1
#
_entry.id   AF-A0A7L3KZC9-F1
#
_cell.length_a   1.000
_cell.length_b   1.000
_cell.length_c   1.000
_cell.angle_alpha   90.00
_cell.angle_beta   90.00
_cell.angle_gamma   90.00
#
_symmetry.space_group_name_H-M   'P 1'
#
loop_
_entity.id
_entity.type
_entity.pdbx_description
1 polymer ?
#
loop_
_entity_poly.entity_id
_entity_poly.type
_entity_poly.pdbx_seq_one_letter_code
_entity_poly.pdbx_strand_id
1 'polypeptide(L)'
;KQGGKARAKAKLRSLRAGLQFPMGRVHWLLRKGNYAERVGAGAPGYPAAELNKLLGKVMIAQGGVLPNIQAVLLPQKTDRYKAKSK
;
A
#
# COMPACT_ATOMS: atom_id res chain seq x y z
N LYS A 1 13.43 25.37 -14.24
CA LYS A 1 12.45 24.93 -13.21
C LYS A 1 11.08 24.80 -13.89
N GLN A 2 10.70 23.61 -14.34
CA GLN A 2 9.40 23.40 -14.98
C GLN A 2 8.41 22.93 -13.92
N GLY A 3 7.43 23.79 -13.64
CA GLY A 3 6.32 23.52 -12.75
C GLY A 3 5.14 22.84 -13.46
N GLY A 4 4.30 22.20 -12.64
CA GLY A 4 2.86 22.09 -12.85
C GLY A 4 2.37 21.37 -14.10
N LYS A 5 2.51 20.05 -14.17
CA LYS A 5 1.57 19.20 -14.93
C LYS A 5 0.99 18.16 -13.97
N ALA A 6 -0.33 17.96 -14.02
CA ALA A 6 -1.00 16.92 -13.23
C ALA A 6 -0.27 15.59 -13.48
N ARG A 7 0.38 15.08 -12.44
CA ARG A 7 1.32 13.97 -12.55
C ARG A 7 0.51 12.71 -12.85
N ALA A 8 0.64 12.16 -14.06
CA ALA A 8 0.11 10.85 -14.37
C ALA A 8 0.60 9.85 -13.31
N LYS A 9 -0.28 8.93 -12.86
CA LYS A 9 0.09 7.92 -11.86
C LYS A 9 1.31 7.15 -12.36
N ALA A 10 2.47 7.41 -11.76
CA ALA A 10 3.70 6.73 -12.09
C ALA A 10 3.53 5.24 -11.79
N LYS A 11 3.92 4.37 -12.73
CA LYS A 11 3.87 2.92 -12.51
C LYS A 11 4.72 2.57 -11.28
N LEU A 12 4.13 1.84 -10.33
CA LEU A 12 4.79 1.45 -9.09
C LEU A 12 6.02 0.58 -9.38
N ARG A 13 7.10 0.79 -8.62
CA ARG A 13 8.37 0.03 -8.78
C ARG A 13 8.16 -1.49 -8.69
N SER A 14 7.25 -1.94 -7.84
CA SER A 14 6.84 -3.35 -7.71
C SER A 14 6.24 -3.91 -9.00
N LEU A 15 5.37 -3.13 -9.67
CA LEU A 15 4.76 -3.53 -10.96
C LEU A 15 5.81 -3.61 -12.09
N ARG A 16 6.89 -2.84 -12.01
CA ARG A 16 8.01 -2.94 -12.97
C ARG A 16 8.88 -4.17 -12.71
N ALA A 17 8.99 -4.59 -11.45
CA ALA A 17 9.80 -5.75 -11.05
C ALA A 17 9.02 -7.07 -11.06
N GLY A 18 7.71 -7.06 -11.38
CA GLY A 18 6.88 -8.26 -11.33
C GLY A 18 6.69 -8.83 -9.92
N LEU A 19 6.86 -8.01 -8.88
CA LEU A 19 6.77 -8.45 -7.48
C LEU A 19 5.39 -8.11 -6.90
N GLN A 20 4.76 -9.07 -6.20
CA GLN A 20 3.51 -8.86 -5.46
C GLN A 20 3.71 -7.92 -4.25
N PHE A 21 4.92 -7.94 -3.67
CA PHE A 21 5.25 -7.13 -2.50
C PHE A 21 5.54 -5.65 -2.84
N PRO A 22 5.09 -4.70 -2.00
CA PRO A 22 5.21 -3.27 -2.26
C PRO A 22 6.64 -2.75 -2.03
N MET A 23 7.50 -2.81 -3.06
CA MET A 23 8.90 -2.37 -3.02
C MET A 23 9.10 -0.93 -2.49
N GLY A 24 8.16 -0.02 -2.76
CA GLY A 24 8.23 1.36 -2.25
C GLY A 24 8.10 1.44 -0.73
N ARG A 25 7.25 0.59 -0.13
CA ARG A 25 7.09 0.49 1.32
C ARG A 25 8.31 -0.18 1.96
N VAL A 26 8.85 -1.22 1.33
CA VAL A 26 10.10 -1.88 1.78
C VAL A 26 11.25 -0.87 1.80
N HIS A 27 11.42 -0.08 0.74
CA HIS A 27 12.43 0.98 0.70
C HIS A 27 12.24 2.02 1.82
N TRP A 28 10.99 2.42 2.09
CA TRP A 28 10.71 3.36 3.18
C TRP A 28 11.01 2.76 4.55
N LEU A 29 10.66 1.49 4.79
CA LEU A 29 10.98 0.78 6.04
C LEU A 29 12.48 0.64 6.25
N LEU A 30 13.24 0.34 5.20
CA LEU A 30 14.71 0.28 5.27
C LEU A 30 15.32 1.62 5.68
N ARG A 31 14.74 2.73 5.21
CA ARG A 31 15.17 4.08 5.62
C ARG A 31 14.71 4.44 7.03
N LYS A 32 13.52 4.01 7.45
CA LYS A 32 12.99 4.31 8.79
C LYS A 32 13.71 3.52 9.88
N GLY A 33 14.03 2.25 9.64
CA GLY A 33 14.65 1.38 10.63
C GLY A 33 16.17 1.52 10.75
N ASN A 34 16.77 2.55 10.13
CA ASN A 34 18.20 2.85 10.22
C ASN A 34 19.13 1.67 9.84
N TYR A 35 18.66 0.78 8.96
CA TYR A 35 19.36 -0.46 8.60
C TYR A 35 20.65 -0.23 7.79
N ALA A 36 20.81 0.95 7.17
CA ALA A 36 22.03 1.36 6.48
C ALA A 36 22.09 2.89 6.40
N GLU A 37 23.30 3.46 6.41
CA GLU A 37 23.54 4.91 6.30
C GLU A 37 22.94 5.49 5.00
N ARG A 38 22.98 4.73 3.90
CA ARG A 38 22.39 5.11 2.61
C ARG A 38 21.66 3.93 1.98
N VAL A 39 20.36 4.11 1.76
CA VAL A 39 19.53 3.11 1.05
C VAL A 39 19.45 3.48 -0.43
N GLY A 40 20.21 2.77 -1.28
CA GLY A 40 20.20 2.96 -2.73
C GLY A 40 18.89 2.51 -3.40
N ALA A 41 18.66 2.93 -4.64
CA ALA A 41 17.44 2.61 -5.39
C ALA A 41 17.24 1.10 -5.64
N GLY A 42 18.33 0.33 -5.68
CA GLY A 42 18.33 -1.14 -5.83
C GLY A 42 18.22 -1.92 -4.53
N ALA A 43 18.43 -1.28 -3.37
CA ALA A 43 18.38 -1.93 -2.06
C ALA A 43 17.06 -2.68 -1.74
N PRO A 44 15.86 -2.19 -2.10
CA PRO A 44 14.62 -2.94 -1.83
C PRO A 44 14.41 -4.15 -2.76
N GLY A 45 15.18 -4.29 -3.83
CA GLY A 45 15.00 -5.32 -4.86
C GLY A 45 15.21 -6.72 -4.32
N TYR A 46 16.33 -6.92 -3.62
CA TYR A 46 16.71 -8.20 -3.05
C TYR A 46 15.73 -8.71 -1.97
N PRO A 47 15.45 -7.98 -0.88
CA PRO A 47 14.53 -8.45 0.16
C PRO A 47 13.09 -8.61 -0.34
N ALA A 48 12.62 -7.76 -1.26
CA ALA A 48 11.27 -7.92 -1.81
C ALA A 48 11.15 -9.15 -2.71
N ALA A 49 12.20 -9.51 -3.46
CA ALA A 49 12.24 -10.71 -4.28
C ALA A 49 12.34 -11.99 -3.43
N GLU A 50 13.16 -11.98 -2.37
CA GLU A 50 13.28 -13.10 -1.43
C GLU A 50 11.95 -13.37 -0.71
N LEU A 51 11.28 -12.31 -0.23
CA LEU A 51 9.94 -12.41 0.35
C LEU A 51 8.93 -12.95 -0.67
N ASN A 52 9.00 -12.52 -1.92
CA ASN A 52 8.14 -13.03 -2.98
C ASN A 52 8.41 -14.51 -3.32
N LYS A 53 9.65 -14.97 -3.18
CA LYS A 53 10.00 -16.38 -3.40
C LYS A 53 9.51 -17.26 -2.26
N LEU A 54 9.70 -16.81 -1.01
CA LEU A 54 9.30 -17.54 0.20
C LEU A 54 7.78 -17.54 0.38
N LEU A 55 7.12 -16.43 0.09
CA LEU A 55 5.68 -16.25 0.28
C LEU A 55 4.88 -16.28 -1.02
N GLY A 56 5.51 -16.54 -2.17
CA GLY A 56 4.84 -16.52 -3.48
C GLY A 56 3.76 -17.58 -3.67
N LYS A 57 3.79 -18.66 -2.87
CA LYS A 57 2.74 -19.69 -2.81
C LYS A 57 1.59 -19.32 -1.86
N VAL A 58 1.81 -18.34 -0.99
CA VAL A 58 0.80 -17.82 -0.05
C VAL A 58 0.34 -16.49 -0.61
N MET A 59 -0.77 -16.50 -1.36
CA MET A 59 -1.38 -15.28 -1.84
C MET A 59 -1.91 -14.49 -0.63
N ILE A 60 -1.10 -13.57 -0.11
CA ILE A 60 -1.54 -12.60 0.90
C ILE A 60 -2.49 -11.65 0.15
N ALA A 61 -3.79 -11.93 0.20
CA ALA A 61 -4.81 -11.03 -0.30
C ALA A 61 -4.56 -9.66 0.32
N GLN A 62 -4.15 -8.70 -0.50
CA GLN A 62 -3.93 -7.33 -0.08
C GLN A 62 -5.26 -6.77 0.47
N GLY A 63 -5.50 -6.89 1.77
CA GLY A 63 -6.60 -6.24 2.47
C GLY A 63 -7.99 -6.49 1.87
N GLY A 64 -8.43 -7.75 1.88
CA GLY A 64 -9.80 -8.10 1.52
C GLY A 64 -10.16 -9.52 1.91
N VAL A 65 -10.22 -9.81 3.21
CA VAL A 65 -11.18 -10.83 3.67
C VAL A 65 -12.55 -10.28 3.30
N LEU A 66 -13.39 -11.05 2.58
CA LEU A 66 -14.80 -10.71 2.40
C LEU A 66 -15.38 -10.44 3.79
N PRO A 67 -15.80 -9.21 4.13
CA PRO A 67 -16.35 -8.95 5.44
C PRO A 67 -17.68 -9.71 5.55
N ASN A 68 -17.65 -10.91 6.09
CA ASN A 68 -18.84 -11.61 6.54
C ASN A 68 -19.21 -11.11 7.94
N ILE A 69 -19.38 -9.79 8.06
CA ILE A 69 -19.83 -9.16 9.29
C ILE A 69 -21.35 -9.21 9.24
N GLN A 70 -21.98 -9.89 10.20
CA GLN A 70 -23.43 -9.90 10.29
C GLN A 70 -23.93 -8.46 10.40
N ALA A 71 -24.96 -8.09 9.64
CA ALA A 71 -25.47 -6.72 9.55
C ALA A 71 -25.87 -6.12 10.91
N VAL A 72 -26.10 -6.96 11.93
CA VAL A 72 -26.36 -6.56 13.32
C VAL A 72 -25.17 -5.87 14.00
N LEU A 73 -23.94 -6.19 13.59
CA LEU A 73 -22.72 -5.59 14.14
C LEU A 73 -22.32 -4.29 13.41
N LEU A 74 -22.99 -3.96 12.30
CA LEU A 74 -22.77 -2.69 11.63
C LEU A 74 -23.50 -1.58 12.39
N PRO A 75 -22.83 -0.45 12.68
CA PRO A 75 -23.50 0.68 13.31
C PRO A 75 -24.59 1.19 12.38
N GLN A 76 -25.84 1.19 12.87
CA GLN A 76 -26.96 1.73 12.10
C GLN A 76 -26.74 3.24 11.91
N LYS A 77 -26.74 3.69 10.66
CA LYS A 77 -26.67 5.12 10.35
C LYS A 77 -27.91 5.78 10.95
N THR A 78 -27.72 6.60 11.98
CA THR A 78 -28.74 7.54 12.42
C THR A 78 -28.68 8.73 11.46
N ASP A 79 -29.74 8.94 10.68
CA ASP A 79 -29.95 10.18 9.92
C ASP A 79 -30.13 11.34 10.91
N ARG A 80 -29.02 11.91 11.37
CA ARG A 80 -29.01 13.11 12.20
C ARG A 80 -28.94 14.34 11.29
N TYR A 81 -30.13 14.76 10.85
CA TYR A 81 -30.56 16.16 10.74
C TYR A 81 -29.80 17.10 9.77
N LYS A 82 -30.28 17.19 8.52
CA LYS A 82 -30.31 18.48 7.81
C LYS A 82 -31.69 19.10 7.99
N ALA A 83 -31.86 19.90 9.05
CA ALA A 83 -32.89 20.91 9.04
C ALA A 83 -32.25 22.31 9.03
N LYS A 84 -32.83 23.15 8.17
CA LYS A 84 -32.77 24.62 8.12
C LYS A 84 -31.40 25.25 7.86
N SER A 85 -31.18 25.59 6.60
CA SER A 85 -30.73 26.95 6.25
C SER A 85 -31.84 27.56 5.39
N LYS A 86 -32.64 28.41 6.02
CA LYS A 86 -33.39 29.52 5.41
C LYS A 86 -32.90 30.76 6.14
#